data_AF-A0AAQ3WB21-F1
#
_entry.id   AF-A0AAQ3WB21-F1
#
_cell.length_a   1.000
_cell.length_b   1.000
_cell.length_c   1.000
_cell.angle_alpha   90.00
_cell.angle_beta   90.00
_cell.angle_gamma   90.00
#
_symmetry.space_group_name_H-M   'P 1'
#
loop_
_entity.id
_entity.type
_entity.pdbx_description
1 polymer ?
#
loop_
_entity_poly.entity_id
_entity_poly.type
_entity_poly.pdbx_seq_one_letter_code
_entity_poly.pdbx_strand_id
1 'polypeptide(L)'
;MKRKYLFYLALFLYIACGTCFSQVSYAEGGTQADFGVGFNYKVVKPENQKSTVGYFDLKMSPGQKQTVQIELSNGTEHEMVIGVSLNGAKTNGNGVIEYGPTTIEDDKSLKYNFVDVVKGPKEVKIPAKSMVPLDLEITMPESSFDGSISGGIQMKQITKEEKKEEKKAGITNEYAFLVGMILNETDTKVEPDLAFNKAYAGLTNYRNAVFLNFSNVEAEYLEDMTVDAQIMKGDSKEVLYDTKKAGMRMAPNTMIDFPVEMNGDRMEPGEYTAHILVTAGDKKWEWTEKFSITDEEADKFNSQDVSLTQERGINWRLIAMIVGGVVVVALIVFFVVRAIGNNNKKKKKQLKKKKR
;
A
#
# COMPACT_ATOMS: atom_id res chain seq x y z
N MET A 1 31.25 -55.11 11.23
CA MET A 1 30.00 -54.45 11.70
C MET A 1 30.22 -53.10 12.38
N LYS A 2 31.27 -52.89 13.20
CA LYS A 2 31.45 -51.65 14.01
C LYS A 2 31.61 -50.32 13.23
N ARG A 3 32.09 -50.33 11.98
CA ARG A 3 32.39 -49.11 11.19
C ARG A 3 31.16 -48.46 10.53
N LYS A 4 30.11 -49.22 10.25
CA LYS A 4 28.85 -48.71 9.67
C LYS A 4 28.00 -47.99 10.74
N TYR A 5 27.98 -48.51 11.97
CA TYR A 5 27.29 -47.86 13.10
C TYR A 5 27.94 -46.54 13.51
N LEU A 6 29.27 -46.42 13.40
CA LEU A 6 29.97 -45.16 13.65
C LEU A 6 29.57 -44.07 12.65
N PHE A 7 29.30 -44.45 11.40
CA PHE A 7 28.88 -43.53 10.34
C PHE A 7 27.44 -43.05 10.55
N TYR A 8 26.54 -43.94 10.96
CA TYR A 8 25.16 -43.57 11.30
C TYR A 8 25.08 -42.73 12.59
N LEU A 9 25.94 -42.98 13.58
CA LEU A 9 26.03 -42.17 14.80
C LEU A 9 26.52 -40.74 14.50
N ALA A 10 27.52 -40.59 13.62
CA ALA A 10 28.01 -39.29 13.17
C ALA A 10 26.95 -38.52 12.35
N LEU A 11 26.19 -39.22 11.50
CA LEU A 11 25.09 -38.63 10.74
C LEU A 11 23.94 -38.17 11.66
N PHE A 12 23.62 -38.97 12.69
CA PHE A 12 22.60 -38.63 13.68
C PHE A 12 23.01 -37.43 14.55
N LEU A 13 24.28 -37.36 14.97
CA LEU A 13 24.84 -36.21 15.69
C LEU A 13 24.87 -34.94 14.84
N TYR A 14 25.11 -35.05 13.53
CA TYR A 14 25.08 -33.90 12.61
C TYR A 14 23.66 -33.35 12.44
N ILE A 15 22.65 -34.22 12.33
CA ILE A 15 21.24 -33.84 12.24
C ILE A 15 20.73 -33.28 13.60
N ALA A 16 21.18 -33.84 14.72
CA ALA A 16 20.84 -33.36 16.06
C ALA A 16 21.47 -31.99 16.38
N CYS A 17 22.67 -31.69 15.90
CA CYS A 17 23.33 -30.40 16.12
C CYS A 17 22.74 -29.27 15.28
N GLY A 18 22.17 -29.58 14.09
CA GLY A 18 21.56 -28.60 13.19
C GLY A 18 20.20 -28.05 13.65
N THR A 19 19.60 -28.59 14.70
CA THR A 19 18.25 -28.19 15.18
C THR A 19 18.27 -27.35 16.46
N CYS A 20 19.43 -27.08 17.06
CA CYS A 20 19.54 -26.39 18.36
C CYS A 20 19.91 -24.90 18.32
N PHE A 21 20.00 -24.27 17.15
CA PHE A 21 20.21 -22.81 17.06
C PHE A 21 18.96 -22.08 16.57
N SER A 22 17.89 -22.14 17.36
CA SER A 22 16.82 -21.15 17.25
C SER A 22 17.20 -19.96 18.12
N GLN A 23 17.61 -18.86 17.49
CA GLN A 23 17.78 -17.59 18.20
C GLN A 23 16.39 -17.07 18.55
N VAL A 24 15.97 -17.29 19.80
CA VAL A 24 14.81 -16.62 20.37
C VAL A 24 15.26 -15.21 20.73
N SER A 25 14.83 -14.21 19.95
CA SER A 25 14.90 -12.82 20.38
C SER A 25 13.76 -12.54 21.33
N TYR A 26 14.09 -12.03 22.52
CA TYR A 26 13.11 -11.47 23.44
C TYR A 26 13.02 -9.97 23.17
N ALA A 27 11.80 -9.45 23.00
CA ALA A 27 11.56 -8.02 23.08
C ALA A 27 11.67 -7.60 24.56
N GLU A 28 12.56 -6.66 24.88
CA GLU A 28 12.58 -6.03 26.19
C GLU A 28 11.27 -5.26 26.39
N GLY A 29 10.43 -5.73 27.32
CA GLY A 29 9.26 -5.01 27.78
C GLY A 29 9.67 -3.79 28.59
N GLY A 30 9.81 -2.66 27.92
CA GLY A 30 9.95 -1.35 28.54
C GLY A 30 8.69 -0.96 29.32
N THR A 31 8.88 -0.63 30.60
CA THR A 31 7.89 -0.03 31.49
C THR A 31 7.46 1.36 31.02
N GLN A 32 6.15 1.64 31.13
CA GLN A 32 5.45 2.90 30.81
C GLN A 32 5.55 3.35 29.34
N ALA A 33 4.38 3.40 28.69
CA ALA A 33 4.22 3.93 27.34
C ALA A 33 4.56 5.43 27.31
N ASP A 34 5.84 5.74 27.10
CA ASP A 34 6.24 6.94 26.38
C ASP A 34 5.86 6.69 24.92
N PHE A 35 4.87 7.40 24.40
CA PHE A 35 4.38 7.21 23.02
C PHE A 35 5.42 7.62 21.95
N GLY A 36 6.67 7.92 22.33
CA GLY A 36 7.78 8.12 21.40
C GLY A 36 7.64 9.38 20.53
N VAL A 37 6.63 10.21 20.80
CA VAL A 37 6.44 11.52 20.14
C VAL A 37 6.92 12.55 21.14
N GLY A 38 8.21 12.92 21.07
CA GLY A 38 8.84 13.80 22.06
C GLY A 38 8.25 15.22 22.13
N PHE A 39 7.30 15.57 21.25
CA PHE A 39 6.61 16.86 21.20
C PHE A 39 5.09 16.70 21.38
N ASN A 40 4.43 17.76 21.82
CA ASN A 40 2.96 17.89 21.81
C ASN A 40 2.54 19.05 20.92
N TYR A 41 1.25 19.13 20.60
CA TYR A 41 0.69 20.25 19.83
C TYR A 41 -0.63 20.75 20.43
N LYS A 42 -0.97 22.00 20.12
CA LYS A 42 -2.26 22.61 20.42
C LYS A 42 -2.68 23.54 19.29
N VAL A 43 -3.90 23.33 18.78
CA VAL A 43 -4.47 24.20 17.75
C VAL A 43 -4.94 25.51 18.39
N VAL A 44 -4.40 26.65 17.96
CA VAL A 44 -4.82 27.98 18.42
C VAL A 44 -6.03 28.41 17.61
N LYS A 45 -7.22 28.40 18.23
CA LYS A 45 -8.48 28.72 17.55
C LYS A 45 -8.60 30.22 17.28
N PRO A 46 -8.71 30.67 16.02
CA PRO A 46 -8.95 32.07 15.70
C PRO A 46 -10.42 32.47 15.94
N GLU A 47 -10.73 33.76 15.86
CA GLU A 47 -12.07 34.30 16.10
C GLU A 47 -13.13 33.76 15.13
N ASN A 48 -12.74 33.42 13.89
CA ASN A 48 -13.63 32.89 12.86
C ASN A 48 -13.77 31.35 12.87
N GLN A 49 -13.37 30.69 13.95
CA GLN A 49 -13.61 29.27 14.18
C GLN A 49 -15.12 29.00 14.34
N LYS A 50 -15.69 28.13 13.50
CA LYS A 50 -17.13 27.81 13.47
C LYS A 50 -17.56 26.83 14.56
N SER A 51 -16.68 25.91 14.95
CA SER A 51 -17.02 24.78 15.84
C SER A 51 -15.98 24.53 16.93
N THR A 52 -16.34 23.72 17.92
CA THR A 52 -15.47 23.39 19.08
C THR A 52 -14.56 22.17 18.84
N VAL A 53 -14.38 21.77 17.58
CA VAL A 53 -13.62 20.57 17.20
C VAL A 53 -12.11 20.73 17.42
N GLY A 54 -11.38 19.62 17.50
CA GLY A 54 -9.92 19.60 17.71
C GLY A 54 -9.09 20.15 16.54
N TYR A 55 -9.70 20.42 15.38
CA TYR A 55 -9.06 20.83 14.13
C TYR A 55 -9.56 22.21 13.66
N PHE A 56 -8.97 22.79 12.60
CA PHE A 56 -9.43 24.09 12.09
C PHE A 56 -10.72 23.94 11.29
N ASP A 57 -11.75 24.69 11.65
CA ASP A 57 -13.02 24.75 10.91
C ASP A 57 -13.40 26.22 10.83
N LEU A 58 -13.05 26.85 9.71
CA LEU A 58 -12.97 28.31 9.58
C LEU A 58 -13.97 28.81 8.54
N LYS A 59 -14.72 29.84 8.91
CA LYS A 59 -15.49 30.64 7.95
C LYS A 59 -14.64 31.81 7.48
N MET A 60 -14.45 31.94 6.18
CA MET A 60 -13.66 33.00 5.57
C MET A 60 -14.44 33.72 4.48
N SER A 61 -13.89 34.80 3.96
CA SER A 61 -14.44 35.56 2.81
C SER A 61 -13.57 35.34 1.57
N PRO A 62 -14.12 35.55 0.36
CA PRO A 62 -13.33 35.52 -0.87
C PRO A 62 -12.12 36.46 -0.79
N GLY A 63 -10.96 35.99 -1.25
CA GLY A 63 -9.68 36.71 -1.22
C GLY A 63 -9.10 36.99 0.18
N GLN A 64 -9.77 36.56 1.25
CA GLN A 64 -9.31 36.79 2.61
C GLN A 64 -7.97 36.09 2.87
N LYS A 65 -7.06 36.83 3.50
CA LYS A 65 -5.79 36.32 4.01
C LYS A 65 -5.83 36.22 5.52
N GLN A 66 -5.31 35.13 6.07
CA GLN A 66 -5.25 34.91 7.50
C GLN A 66 -4.06 34.00 7.84
N THR A 67 -3.37 34.30 8.94
CA THR A 67 -2.41 33.36 9.53
C THR A 67 -3.06 32.68 10.72
N VAL A 68 -2.98 31.35 10.78
CA VAL A 68 -3.41 30.53 11.91
C VAL A 68 -2.23 29.77 12.49
N GLN A 69 -2.33 29.38 13.76
CA GLN A 69 -1.19 28.83 14.49
C GLN A 69 -1.50 27.48 15.12
N ILE A 70 -0.53 26.57 15.03
CA ILE A 70 -0.46 25.38 15.88
C ILE A 70 0.73 25.59 16.82
N GLU A 71 0.47 25.60 18.11
CA GLU A 71 1.51 25.69 19.13
C GLU A 71 2.17 24.31 19.30
N LEU A 72 3.48 24.22 19.10
CA LEU A 72 4.26 23.00 19.25
C LEU A 72 5.12 23.09 20.49
N SER A 73 5.11 22.07 21.35
CA SER A 73 5.88 22.05 22.59
C SER A 73 6.83 20.87 22.66
N ASN A 74 8.08 21.16 23.03
CA ASN A 74 9.14 20.18 23.23
C ASN A 74 9.37 20.00 24.73
N GLY A 75 8.97 18.85 25.28
CA GLY A 75 9.18 18.50 26.69
C GLY A 75 10.55 17.89 26.99
N THR A 76 11.40 17.70 25.98
CA THR A 76 12.71 17.01 26.09
C THR A 76 13.85 17.99 26.38
N GLU A 77 15.03 17.44 26.68
CA GLU A 77 16.28 18.21 26.95
C GLU A 77 17.07 18.55 25.66
N HIS A 78 16.58 18.16 24.49
CA HIS A 78 17.28 18.35 23.21
C HIS A 78 16.41 19.12 22.22
N GLU A 79 17.03 19.86 21.30
CA GLU A 79 16.32 20.46 20.17
C GLU A 79 15.70 19.36 19.30
N MET A 80 14.46 19.60 18.86
CA MET A 80 13.78 18.75 17.89
C MET A 80 13.49 19.51 16.60
N VAL A 81 13.53 18.79 15.49
CA VAL A 81 13.08 19.29 14.18
C VAL A 81 11.81 18.54 13.82
N ILE A 82 10.73 19.28 13.59
CA ILE A 82 9.44 18.74 13.18
C ILE A 82 9.26 19.02 11.70
N GLY A 83 9.17 17.98 10.88
CA GLY A 83 8.75 18.06 9.49
C GLY A 83 7.25 18.32 9.41
N VAL A 84 6.87 19.21 8.51
CA VAL A 84 5.49 19.65 8.28
C VAL A 84 5.13 19.37 6.84
N SER A 85 4.01 18.68 6.64
CA SER A 85 3.45 18.36 5.32
C SER A 85 1.99 18.78 5.27
N LEU A 86 1.66 19.58 4.26
CA LEU A 86 0.29 20.00 3.95
C LEU A 86 -0.24 19.11 2.83
N ASN A 87 -1.44 18.54 3.01
CA ASN A 87 -2.02 17.58 2.07
C ASN A 87 -3.51 17.90 1.87
N GLY A 88 -3.98 17.87 0.62
CA GLY A 88 -5.42 17.91 0.35
C GLY A 88 -6.10 16.63 0.84
N ALA A 89 -7.36 16.74 1.25
CA ALA A 89 -8.12 15.56 1.65
C ALA A 89 -8.32 14.60 0.47
N LYS A 90 -8.21 13.30 0.74
CA LYS A 90 -8.47 12.20 -0.21
C LYS A 90 -9.41 11.20 0.40
N THR A 91 -10.04 10.37 -0.41
CA THR A 91 -10.84 9.23 0.09
C THR A 91 -10.22 7.95 -0.44
N ASN A 92 -9.85 7.03 0.45
CA ASN A 92 -9.31 5.73 0.02
C ASN A 92 -10.42 4.72 -0.29
N GLY A 93 -10.04 3.56 -0.86
CA GLY A 93 -10.97 2.49 -1.25
C GLY A 93 -11.87 1.93 -0.13
N ASN A 94 -11.56 2.24 1.12
CA ASN A 94 -12.38 1.86 2.28
C ASN A 94 -13.43 2.91 2.66
N GLY A 95 -13.49 4.05 1.96
CA GLY A 95 -14.35 5.17 2.35
C GLY A 95 -13.87 5.86 3.61
N VAL A 96 -12.55 5.89 3.83
CA VAL A 96 -11.91 6.63 4.91
C VAL A 96 -11.19 7.84 4.31
N ILE A 97 -11.43 9.00 4.90
CA ILE A 97 -10.81 10.25 4.44
C ILE A 97 -9.37 10.32 4.97
N GLU A 98 -8.43 10.49 4.05
CA GLU A 98 -7.02 10.66 4.31
C GLU A 98 -6.64 12.14 4.26
N TYR A 99 -5.95 12.61 5.30
CA TYR A 99 -5.48 14.00 5.42
C TYR A 99 -3.93 14.09 5.42
N GLY A 100 -3.25 12.96 5.24
CA GLY A 100 -1.78 12.89 5.18
C GLY A 100 -1.27 12.66 3.76
N PRO A 101 0.06 12.47 3.59
CA PRO A 101 0.65 12.12 2.30
C PRO A 101 0.06 10.82 1.76
N THR A 102 -0.27 10.82 0.48
CA THR A 102 -0.91 9.68 -0.19
C THR A 102 -0.56 9.70 -1.67
N THR A 103 -0.71 8.55 -2.33
CA THR A 103 -0.50 8.39 -3.78
C THR A 103 -1.81 8.51 -4.56
N ILE A 104 -2.92 8.83 -3.88
CA ILE A 104 -4.22 9.04 -4.52
C ILE A 104 -4.18 10.39 -5.25
N GLU A 105 -4.40 10.35 -6.55
CA GLU A 105 -4.39 11.52 -7.44
C GLU A 105 -5.52 12.52 -7.11
N ASP A 106 -5.38 13.76 -7.57
CA ASP A 106 -6.47 14.75 -7.57
C ASP A 106 -7.63 14.29 -8.47
N ASP A 107 -8.85 14.38 -7.93
CA ASP A 107 -10.04 14.17 -8.74
C ASP A 107 -10.20 15.31 -9.73
N LYS A 108 -10.73 15.02 -10.91
CA LYS A 108 -10.90 16.01 -11.98
C LYS A 108 -11.89 17.13 -11.63
N SER A 109 -12.79 16.89 -10.68
CA SER A 109 -13.74 17.90 -10.20
C SER A 109 -13.11 18.91 -9.23
N LEU A 110 -11.91 18.64 -8.70
CA LEU A 110 -11.26 19.50 -7.72
C LEU A 110 -10.91 20.87 -8.32
N LYS A 111 -11.64 21.90 -7.87
CA LYS A 111 -11.45 23.29 -8.32
C LYS A 111 -10.35 24.00 -7.54
N TYR A 112 -10.31 23.82 -6.23
CA TYR A 112 -9.36 24.48 -5.34
C TYR A 112 -8.66 23.45 -4.48
N ASN A 113 -7.37 23.23 -4.74
CA ASN A 113 -6.57 22.34 -3.94
C ASN A 113 -6.16 23.02 -2.63
N PHE A 114 -6.34 22.34 -1.50
CA PHE A 114 -5.95 22.82 -0.18
C PHE A 114 -4.50 23.31 -0.13
N VAL A 115 -3.58 22.59 -0.78
CA VAL A 115 -2.16 22.93 -0.76
C VAL A 115 -1.82 24.19 -1.56
N ASP A 116 -2.74 24.70 -2.38
CA ASP A 116 -2.60 25.98 -3.08
C ASP A 116 -3.11 27.15 -2.22
N VAL A 117 -4.11 26.89 -1.38
CA VAL A 117 -4.76 27.86 -0.49
C VAL A 117 -4.01 28.04 0.83
N VAL A 118 -3.39 26.98 1.34
CA VAL A 118 -2.71 26.97 2.65
C VAL A 118 -1.22 26.70 2.46
N LYS A 119 -0.39 27.55 3.02
CA LYS A 119 1.07 27.46 2.98
C LYS A 119 1.66 27.49 4.39
N GLY A 120 2.83 26.90 4.54
CA GLY A 120 3.54 26.84 5.81
C GLY A 120 4.99 26.43 5.61
N PRO A 121 5.82 26.50 6.68
CA PRO A 121 7.19 26.00 6.62
C PRO A 121 7.19 24.49 6.42
N LYS A 122 8.25 23.95 5.80
CA LYS A 122 8.46 22.50 5.68
C LYS A 122 8.99 21.87 6.96
N GLU A 123 9.65 22.67 7.79
CA GLU A 123 10.27 22.23 9.04
C GLU A 123 10.16 23.32 10.10
N VAL A 124 9.97 22.92 11.36
CA VAL A 124 9.99 23.80 12.53
C VAL A 124 11.00 23.26 13.53
N LYS A 125 11.91 24.12 14.00
CA LYS A 125 12.84 23.77 15.08
C LYS A 125 12.25 24.19 16.42
N ILE A 126 12.23 23.27 17.37
CA ILE A 126 11.72 23.50 18.72
C ILE A 126 12.89 23.28 19.69
N PRO A 127 13.46 24.34 20.28
CA PRO A 127 14.48 24.21 21.32
C PRO A 127 14.02 23.31 22.48
N ALA A 128 14.99 22.78 23.22
CA ALA A 128 14.72 22.01 24.45
C ALA A 128 13.82 22.80 25.42
N LYS A 129 12.87 22.12 26.07
CA LYS A 129 11.95 22.70 27.07
C LYS A 129 11.24 23.97 26.63
N SER A 130 10.93 24.07 25.35
CA SER A 130 10.33 25.28 24.77
C SER A 130 9.08 24.99 23.98
N MET A 131 8.45 26.07 23.55
CA MET A 131 7.23 26.07 22.78
C MET A 131 7.37 27.11 21.68
N VAL A 132 6.99 26.74 20.45
CA VAL A 132 7.08 27.61 19.28
C VAL A 132 5.81 27.51 18.45
N PRO A 133 5.36 28.60 17.80
CA PRO A 133 4.26 28.53 16.88
C PRO A 133 4.70 27.93 15.54
N LEU A 134 3.88 27.04 14.99
CA LEU A 134 3.83 26.73 13.57
C LEU A 134 2.80 27.66 12.92
N ASP A 135 3.29 28.62 12.13
CA ASP A 135 2.46 29.56 11.38
C ASP A 135 2.02 28.94 10.04
N LEU A 136 0.73 29.03 9.76
CA LEU A 136 0.10 28.58 8.52
C LEU A 136 -0.61 29.77 7.88
N GLU A 137 -0.21 30.13 6.67
CA GLU A 137 -0.79 31.21 5.88
C GLU A 137 -1.91 30.66 5.00
N ILE A 138 -3.10 31.26 5.10
CA ILE A 138 -4.28 30.95 4.30
C ILE A 138 -4.52 32.13 3.35
N THR A 139 -4.69 31.83 2.05
CA THR A 139 -5.15 32.79 1.04
C THR A 139 -6.33 32.18 0.28
N MET A 140 -7.55 32.64 0.60
CA MET A 140 -8.77 32.15 -0.02
C MET A 140 -8.86 32.53 -1.51
N PRO A 141 -9.55 31.74 -2.35
CA PRO A 141 -9.83 32.11 -3.73
C PRO A 141 -10.52 33.47 -3.84
N GLU A 142 -10.22 34.23 -4.90
CA GLU A 142 -10.86 35.54 -5.15
C GLU A 142 -12.35 35.40 -5.55
N SER A 143 -12.69 34.29 -6.21
CA SER A 143 -14.06 33.97 -6.60
C SER A 143 -14.74 33.17 -5.51
N SER A 144 -15.95 33.55 -5.16
CA SER A 144 -16.68 32.86 -4.11
C SER A 144 -17.10 31.45 -4.54
N PHE A 145 -17.15 30.52 -3.58
CA PHE A 145 -17.61 29.16 -3.79
C PHE A 145 -18.52 28.68 -2.65
N ASP A 146 -19.42 27.75 -2.99
CA ASP A 146 -20.20 27.01 -2.02
C ASP A 146 -19.50 25.69 -1.68
N GLY A 147 -19.61 25.25 -0.42
CA GLY A 147 -18.97 24.03 0.08
C GLY A 147 -17.65 24.29 0.80
N SER A 148 -16.75 23.32 0.73
CA SER A 148 -15.59 23.16 1.62
C SER A 148 -14.30 22.88 0.84
N ILE A 149 -13.23 23.61 1.17
CA ILE A 149 -11.85 23.20 0.86
C ILE A 149 -11.31 22.48 2.08
N SER A 150 -10.79 21.27 1.91
CA SER A 150 -10.36 20.43 3.03
C SER A 150 -8.99 19.81 2.83
N GLY A 151 -8.24 19.72 3.94
CA GLY A 151 -6.92 19.13 3.96
C GLY A 151 -6.39 18.91 5.37
N GLY A 152 -5.15 18.45 5.44
CA GLY A 152 -4.47 18.13 6.68
C GLY A 152 -3.07 18.69 6.78
N ILE A 153 -2.69 18.92 8.03
CA ILE A 153 -1.37 19.34 8.46
C ILE A 153 -0.77 18.16 9.22
N GLN A 154 0.13 17.45 8.57
CA GLN A 154 0.91 16.38 9.19
C GLN A 154 2.16 16.99 9.82
N MET A 155 2.42 16.64 11.08
CA MET A 155 3.59 17.05 11.84
C MET A 155 4.30 15.81 12.36
N LYS A 156 5.57 15.64 11.98
CA LYS A 156 6.35 14.44 12.29
C LYS A 156 7.76 14.83 12.69
N GLN A 157 8.28 14.27 13.79
CA GLN A 157 9.67 14.51 14.16
C GLN A 157 10.61 13.93 13.09
N ILE A 158 11.57 14.75 12.63
CA ILE A 158 12.66 14.31 11.76
C ILE A 158 13.75 13.76 12.66
N THR A 159 13.87 12.43 12.69
CA THR A 159 15.02 11.75 13.29
C THR A 159 16.11 11.64 12.22
N LYS A 160 17.35 12.02 12.57
CA LYS A 160 18.48 11.65 11.73
C LYS A 160 18.60 10.14 11.85
N GLU A 161 18.58 9.42 10.72
CA GLU A 161 18.99 8.00 10.71
C GLU A 161 20.37 7.93 11.39
N GLU A 162 20.42 7.42 12.62
CA GLU A 162 21.68 6.96 13.16
C GLU A 162 22.23 5.95 12.16
N LYS A 163 23.49 6.16 11.78
CA LYS A 163 24.21 5.33 10.81
C LYS A 163 23.81 3.88 11.00
N LYS A 164 23.31 3.25 9.92
CA LYS A 164 23.00 1.82 9.82
C LYS A 164 24.17 0.98 10.34
N GLU A 165 24.26 0.80 11.66
CA GLU A 165 24.86 -0.39 12.25
C GLU A 165 23.99 -1.57 11.82
N GLU A 166 24.66 -2.67 11.50
CA GLU A 166 24.11 -3.81 10.79
C GLU A 166 22.70 -4.18 11.27
N LYS A 167 21.76 -4.14 10.32
CA LYS A 167 20.34 -4.48 10.45
C LYS A 167 20.11 -5.69 11.36
N LYS A 168 19.87 -5.44 12.65
CA LYS A 168 18.92 -6.25 13.40
C LYS A 168 17.54 -5.87 12.87
N ALA A 169 16.71 -6.85 12.57
CA ALA A 169 15.32 -6.65 12.15
C ALA A 169 14.51 -6.07 13.31
N GLY A 170 14.68 -4.77 13.58
CA GLY A 170 13.89 -4.02 14.54
C GLY A 170 12.79 -3.25 13.80
N ILE A 171 11.59 -3.25 14.36
CA ILE A 171 10.51 -2.39 13.90
C ILE A 171 10.78 -1.00 14.48
N THR A 172 11.03 -0.01 13.62
CA THR A 172 11.09 1.40 14.02
C THR A 172 9.67 1.97 13.94
N ASN A 173 9.07 2.26 15.10
CA ASN A 173 7.79 2.94 15.16
C ASN A 173 8.02 4.44 15.01
N GLU A 174 7.41 5.04 14.00
CA GLU A 174 7.40 6.48 13.80
C GLU A 174 5.99 7.01 13.95
N TYR A 175 5.85 8.09 14.70
CA TYR A 175 4.56 8.70 14.98
C TYR A 175 4.47 10.07 14.31
N ALA A 176 3.28 10.39 13.81
CA ALA A 176 2.96 11.69 13.26
C ALA A 176 1.63 12.18 13.84
N PHE A 177 1.56 13.48 14.14
CA PHE A 177 0.29 14.13 14.42
C PHE A 177 -0.33 14.65 13.15
N LEU A 178 -1.66 14.67 13.13
CA LEU A 178 -2.46 15.09 11.99
C LEU A 178 -3.56 16.03 12.47
N VAL A 179 -3.58 17.25 11.93
CA VAL A 179 -4.60 18.25 12.21
C VAL A 179 -5.34 18.56 10.92
N GLY A 180 -6.66 18.40 10.93
CA GLY A 180 -7.49 18.79 9.79
C GLY A 180 -7.65 20.31 9.67
N MET A 181 -7.97 20.77 8.47
CA MET A 181 -8.42 22.14 8.21
C MET A 181 -9.53 22.11 7.17
N ILE A 182 -10.67 22.70 7.52
CA ILE A 182 -11.83 22.90 6.66
C ILE A 182 -12.04 24.41 6.53
N LEU A 183 -12.14 24.88 5.28
CA LEU A 183 -12.36 26.26 4.92
C LEU A 183 -13.68 26.38 4.15
N ASN A 184 -14.58 27.22 4.64
CA ASN A 184 -15.85 27.54 3.99
C ASN A 184 -16.01 29.04 3.82
N GLU A 185 -16.77 29.46 2.81
CA GLU A 185 -17.16 30.86 2.64
C GLU A 185 -18.63 31.11 2.97
N THR A 186 -19.51 30.27 2.43
CA THR A 186 -20.96 30.42 2.55
C THR A 186 -21.55 29.38 3.50
N ASP A 187 -22.79 29.59 3.91
CA ASP A 187 -23.61 28.56 4.60
C ASP A 187 -24.55 27.86 3.60
N THR A 188 -24.33 28.05 2.29
CA THR A 188 -25.14 27.42 1.26
C THR A 188 -24.97 25.92 1.36
N LYS A 189 -26.09 25.20 1.50
CA LYS A 189 -26.06 23.74 1.50
C LYS A 189 -25.76 23.25 0.07
N VAL A 190 -24.62 22.60 -0.10
CA VAL A 190 -24.27 21.89 -1.32
C VAL A 190 -24.85 20.48 -1.23
N GLU A 191 -25.54 20.07 -2.28
CA GLU A 191 -26.11 18.74 -2.37
C GLU A 191 -25.06 17.82 -2.99
N PRO A 192 -24.58 16.76 -2.30
CA PRO A 192 -23.57 15.89 -2.86
C PRO A 192 -24.11 15.18 -4.11
N ASP A 193 -23.23 14.94 -5.08
CA ASP A 193 -23.50 14.18 -6.29
C ASP A 193 -22.31 13.29 -6.63
N LEU A 194 -22.60 12.08 -7.11
CA LEU A 194 -21.59 11.08 -7.46
C LEU A 194 -21.57 10.81 -8.96
N ALA A 195 -20.37 10.71 -9.52
CA ALA A 195 -20.15 10.35 -10.91
C ALA A 195 -19.31 9.07 -10.99
N PHE A 196 -19.81 8.05 -11.70
CA PHE A 196 -19.02 6.87 -12.01
C PHE A 196 -18.01 7.18 -13.11
N ASN A 197 -16.78 6.69 -12.93
CA ASN A 197 -15.68 6.95 -13.86
C ASN A 197 -15.33 5.71 -14.68
N LYS A 198 -15.06 4.58 -14.02
CA LYS A 198 -14.67 3.31 -14.67
C LYS A 198 -14.68 2.13 -13.71
N ALA A 199 -14.82 0.92 -14.27
CA ALA A 199 -14.45 -0.33 -13.62
C ALA A 199 -13.16 -0.88 -14.26
N TYR A 200 -12.25 -1.43 -13.47
CA TYR A 200 -11.00 -1.99 -13.98
C TYR A 200 -10.41 -3.07 -13.06
N ALA A 201 -9.61 -3.97 -13.62
CA ALA A 201 -8.92 -5.00 -12.86
C ALA A 201 -7.71 -4.44 -12.09
N GLY A 202 -7.44 -4.99 -10.90
CA GLY A 202 -6.27 -4.62 -10.12
C GLY A 202 -5.97 -5.57 -8.97
N LEU A 203 -5.12 -5.09 -8.05
CA LEU A 203 -4.80 -5.78 -6.82
C LEU A 203 -5.10 -4.91 -5.61
N THR A 204 -5.77 -5.46 -4.62
CA THR A 204 -5.87 -4.89 -3.27
C THR A 204 -5.12 -5.79 -2.30
N ASN A 205 -4.16 -5.26 -1.55
CA ASN A 205 -3.33 -6.04 -0.62
C ASN A 205 -2.73 -7.31 -1.24
N TYR A 206 -2.25 -7.21 -2.49
CA TYR A 206 -1.72 -8.32 -3.29
C TYR A 206 -2.74 -9.45 -3.58
N ARG A 207 -4.04 -9.14 -3.65
CA ARG A 207 -5.10 -10.05 -4.06
C ARG A 207 -5.91 -9.46 -5.21
N ASN A 208 -6.32 -10.30 -6.15
CA ASN A 208 -7.13 -9.96 -7.31
C ASN A 208 -8.42 -9.28 -6.87
N ALA A 209 -8.70 -8.14 -7.49
CA ALA A 209 -9.91 -7.37 -7.28
C ALA A 209 -10.33 -6.65 -8.57
N VAL A 210 -11.62 -6.33 -8.65
CA VAL A 210 -12.14 -5.33 -9.57
C VAL A 210 -12.33 -4.03 -8.80
N PHE A 211 -11.77 -2.94 -9.30
CA PHE A 211 -11.94 -1.61 -8.73
C PHE A 211 -13.05 -0.86 -9.44
N LEU A 212 -13.93 -0.26 -8.65
CA LEU A 212 -15.00 0.62 -9.08
C LEU A 212 -14.62 2.05 -8.71
N ASN A 213 -14.25 2.84 -9.72
CA ASN A 213 -13.84 4.22 -9.52
C ASN A 213 -15.02 5.17 -9.72
N PHE A 214 -15.34 5.95 -8.70
CA PHE A 214 -16.35 7.01 -8.75
C PHE A 214 -15.93 8.21 -7.90
N SER A 215 -16.48 9.38 -8.24
CA SER A 215 -16.11 10.66 -7.65
C SER A 215 -17.28 11.31 -6.93
N ASN A 216 -17.01 11.97 -5.81
CA ASN A 216 -17.89 13.02 -5.29
C ASN A 216 -17.51 14.31 -6.00
N VAL A 217 -18.32 14.74 -6.96
CA VAL A 217 -18.00 15.88 -7.83
C VAL A 217 -18.32 17.23 -7.20
N GLU A 218 -18.90 17.20 -6.00
CA GLU A 218 -19.34 18.37 -5.26
C GLU A 218 -18.40 18.69 -4.09
N ALA A 219 -18.37 19.97 -3.72
CA ALA A 219 -17.49 20.50 -2.68
C ALA A 219 -18.04 20.26 -1.25
N GLU A 220 -18.72 19.14 -1.00
CA GLU A 220 -19.35 18.82 0.28
C GLU A 220 -19.00 17.42 0.74
N TYR A 221 -18.93 17.20 2.06
CA TYR A 221 -18.70 15.86 2.60
C TYR A 221 -19.93 14.97 2.36
N LEU A 222 -19.70 13.76 1.86
CA LEU A 222 -20.71 12.71 1.84
C LEU A 222 -20.54 11.81 3.06
N GLU A 223 -21.54 11.84 3.94
CA GLU A 223 -21.55 11.11 5.20
C GLU A 223 -22.42 9.85 5.13
N ASP A 224 -22.15 8.88 6.01
CA ASP A 224 -22.93 7.64 6.18
C ASP A 224 -23.23 6.89 4.87
N MET A 225 -22.25 6.89 3.95
CA MET A 225 -22.35 6.24 2.66
C MET A 225 -22.28 4.71 2.82
N THR A 226 -23.16 4.01 2.10
CA THR A 226 -23.11 2.56 1.91
C THR A 226 -22.96 2.26 0.43
N VAL A 227 -21.99 1.41 0.10
CA VAL A 227 -21.75 0.91 -1.26
C VAL A 227 -22.08 -0.59 -1.28
N ASP A 228 -22.89 -1.00 -2.23
CA ASP A 228 -23.24 -2.40 -2.53
C ASP A 228 -22.88 -2.65 -3.99
N ALA A 229 -21.89 -3.50 -4.23
CA ALA A 229 -21.31 -3.73 -5.54
C ALA A 229 -21.37 -5.22 -5.91
N GLN A 230 -21.72 -5.50 -7.15
CA GLN A 230 -21.83 -6.86 -7.71
C GLN A 230 -21.14 -6.92 -9.06
N ILE A 231 -20.40 -8.00 -9.32
CA ILE A 231 -19.70 -8.26 -10.57
C ILE A 231 -20.25 -9.56 -11.19
N MET A 232 -20.68 -9.48 -12.45
CA MET A 232 -21.18 -10.60 -13.25
C MET A 232 -20.33 -10.79 -14.51
N LYS A 233 -20.31 -12.01 -15.06
CA LYS A 233 -19.66 -12.29 -16.35
C LYS A 233 -20.60 -11.95 -17.51
N GLY A 234 -20.17 -11.05 -18.40
CA GLY A 234 -20.97 -10.55 -19.53
C GLY A 234 -22.36 -10.07 -19.08
N ASP A 235 -23.39 -10.52 -19.78
CA ASP A 235 -24.80 -10.24 -19.47
C ASP A 235 -25.46 -11.29 -18.54
N SER A 236 -24.66 -12.14 -17.88
CA SER A 236 -25.18 -13.12 -16.92
C SER A 236 -25.84 -12.43 -15.73
N LYS A 237 -26.86 -13.10 -15.16
CA LYS A 237 -27.49 -12.69 -13.90
C LYS A 237 -26.82 -13.30 -12.66
N GLU A 238 -25.89 -14.23 -12.88
CA GLU A 238 -25.13 -14.85 -11.80
C GLU A 238 -24.06 -13.86 -11.30
N VAL A 239 -24.17 -13.49 -10.03
CA VAL A 239 -23.18 -12.68 -9.33
C VAL A 239 -21.99 -13.57 -9.00
N LEU A 240 -20.83 -13.22 -9.56
CA LEU A 240 -19.57 -13.91 -9.27
C LEU A 240 -18.93 -13.39 -7.99
N TYR A 241 -18.93 -12.06 -7.84
CA TYR A 241 -18.30 -11.38 -6.72
C TYR A 241 -19.19 -10.25 -6.25
N ASP A 242 -19.25 -10.05 -4.95
CA ASP A 242 -19.95 -8.93 -4.34
C ASP A 242 -19.15 -8.35 -3.18
N THR A 243 -19.38 -7.06 -2.91
CA THR A 243 -18.85 -6.41 -1.71
C THR A 243 -19.81 -5.34 -1.29
N LYS A 244 -20.20 -5.39 0.00
CA LYS A 244 -21.02 -4.37 0.64
C LYS A 244 -20.28 -3.74 1.80
N LYS A 245 -20.24 -2.41 1.82
CA LYS A 245 -19.59 -1.64 2.89
C LYS A 245 -20.43 -0.45 3.29
N ALA A 246 -20.65 -0.31 4.59
CA ALA A 246 -21.43 0.77 5.20
C ALA A 246 -20.54 1.66 6.07
N GLY A 247 -21.06 2.82 6.46
CA GLY A 247 -20.36 3.79 7.32
C GLY A 247 -19.16 4.45 6.65
N MET A 248 -19.18 4.50 5.32
CA MET A 248 -18.15 5.17 4.52
C MET A 248 -18.39 6.67 4.52
N ARG A 249 -17.31 7.42 4.33
CA ARG A 249 -17.33 8.87 4.16
C ARG A 249 -16.54 9.24 2.92
N MET A 250 -16.90 10.33 2.28
CA MET A 250 -16.18 10.85 1.12
C MET A 250 -15.93 12.35 1.29
N ALA A 251 -14.69 12.76 1.08
CA ALA A 251 -14.31 14.17 1.14
C ALA A 251 -14.79 14.94 -0.12
N PRO A 252 -14.96 16.28 -0.01
CA PRO A 252 -15.24 17.18 -1.12
C PRO A 252 -14.31 16.96 -2.31
N ASN A 253 -14.84 16.86 -3.53
CA ASN A 253 -14.06 16.76 -4.77
C ASN A 253 -12.95 15.69 -4.72
N THR A 254 -13.30 14.50 -4.24
CA THR A 254 -12.40 13.34 -4.23
C THR A 254 -12.98 12.20 -5.05
N MET A 255 -12.15 11.19 -5.31
CA MET A 255 -12.57 9.92 -5.90
C MET A 255 -12.22 8.77 -4.96
N ILE A 256 -12.89 7.64 -5.17
CA ILE A 256 -12.62 6.38 -4.49
C ILE A 256 -12.39 5.29 -5.52
N ASP A 257 -11.38 4.45 -5.30
CA ASP A 257 -11.23 3.16 -5.97
C ASP A 257 -11.77 2.07 -5.04
N PHE A 258 -13.06 1.75 -5.16
CA PHE A 258 -13.71 0.77 -4.29
C PHE A 258 -13.41 -0.66 -4.76
N PRO A 259 -12.72 -1.49 -3.95
CA PRO A 259 -12.36 -2.84 -4.35
C PRO A 259 -13.50 -3.84 -4.15
N VAL A 260 -13.77 -4.65 -5.16
CA VAL A 260 -14.53 -5.91 -5.06
C VAL A 260 -13.53 -7.05 -5.19
N GLU A 261 -13.22 -7.72 -4.07
CA GLU A 261 -12.24 -8.81 -4.05
C GLU A 261 -12.77 -10.05 -4.78
N MET A 262 -11.91 -10.71 -5.54
CA MET A 262 -12.25 -11.97 -6.24
C MET A 262 -12.14 -13.20 -5.31
N ASN A 263 -12.05 -13.00 -3.99
CA ASN A 263 -12.01 -14.04 -2.95
C ASN A 263 -10.95 -15.14 -3.16
N GLY A 264 -9.83 -14.79 -3.79
CA GLY A 264 -8.72 -15.71 -4.09
C GLY A 264 -8.88 -16.50 -5.39
N ASP A 265 -9.89 -16.19 -6.19
CA ASP A 265 -10.04 -16.75 -7.52
C ASP A 265 -8.99 -16.20 -8.49
N ARG A 266 -8.68 -17.03 -9.50
CA ARG A 266 -7.88 -16.60 -10.64
C ARG A 266 -8.70 -15.61 -11.46
N MET A 267 -8.10 -14.48 -11.78
CA MET A 267 -8.68 -13.52 -12.71
C MET A 267 -8.74 -14.15 -14.11
N GLU A 268 -9.95 -14.24 -14.67
CA GLU A 268 -10.18 -14.71 -16.04
C GLU A 268 -10.34 -13.52 -17.00
N PRO A 269 -9.76 -13.58 -18.20
CA PRO A 269 -10.02 -12.59 -19.24
C PRO A 269 -11.45 -12.72 -19.77
N GLY A 270 -12.05 -11.59 -20.15
CA GLY A 270 -13.38 -11.55 -20.72
C GLY A 270 -14.16 -10.27 -20.42
N GLU A 271 -15.42 -10.27 -20.85
CA GLU A 271 -16.37 -9.20 -20.61
C GLU A 271 -17.10 -9.42 -19.28
N TYR A 272 -17.29 -8.35 -18.52
CA TYR A 272 -17.94 -8.32 -17.23
C TYR A 272 -18.90 -7.14 -17.14
N THR A 273 -19.86 -7.25 -16.23
CA THR A 273 -20.78 -6.16 -15.86
C THR A 273 -20.67 -5.92 -14.37
N ALA A 274 -20.46 -4.65 -13.99
CA ALA A 274 -20.52 -4.19 -12.61
C ALA A 274 -21.87 -3.53 -12.36
N HIS A 275 -22.58 -3.95 -11.31
CA HIS A 275 -23.73 -3.24 -10.77
C HIS A 275 -23.33 -2.62 -9.43
N ILE A 276 -23.55 -1.32 -9.29
CA ILE A 276 -23.11 -0.54 -8.15
C ILE A 276 -24.31 0.24 -7.62
N LEU A 277 -24.61 0.09 -6.34
CA LEU A 277 -25.62 0.84 -5.62
C LEU A 277 -24.96 1.58 -4.47
N VAL A 278 -25.06 2.91 -4.48
CA VAL A 278 -24.58 3.78 -3.40
C VAL A 278 -25.75 4.50 -2.75
N THR A 279 -25.82 4.47 -1.43
CA THR A 279 -26.86 5.16 -0.64
C THR A 279 -26.24 5.99 0.47
N ALA A 280 -26.77 7.19 0.71
CA ALA A 280 -26.38 8.07 1.81
C ALA A 280 -27.58 8.91 2.25
N GLY A 281 -28.13 8.63 3.43
CA GLY A 281 -29.42 9.19 3.86
C GLY A 281 -30.53 8.90 2.84
N ASP A 282 -31.20 9.95 2.36
CA ASP A 282 -32.27 9.85 1.35
C ASP A 282 -31.75 9.79 -0.10
N LYS A 283 -30.43 9.87 -0.31
CA LYS A 283 -29.82 9.86 -1.65
C LYS A 283 -29.47 8.45 -2.10
N LYS A 284 -29.59 8.24 -3.40
CA LYS A 284 -29.28 6.98 -4.07
C LYS A 284 -28.64 7.24 -5.43
N TRP A 285 -27.52 6.59 -5.68
CA TRP A 285 -26.89 6.50 -7.00
C TRP A 285 -26.77 5.04 -7.40
N GLU A 286 -27.02 4.74 -8.67
CA GLU A 286 -27.02 3.39 -9.18
C GLU A 286 -26.45 3.37 -10.60
N TRP A 287 -25.48 2.48 -10.82
CA TRP A 287 -24.80 2.33 -12.11
C TRP A 287 -24.75 0.86 -12.53
N THR A 288 -24.83 0.61 -13.84
CA THR A 288 -24.60 -0.71 -14.43
C THR A 288 -23.65 -0.54 -15.61
N GLU A 289 -22.42 -0.99 -15.44
CA GLU A 289 -21.32 -0.62 -16.32
C GLU A 289 -20.59 -1.87 -16.82
N LYS A 290 -20.36 -1.92 -18.13
CA LYS A 290 -19.61 -3.01 -18.77
C LYS A 290 -18.13 -2.69 -18.78
N PHE A 291 -17.30 -3.70 -18.52
CA PHE A 291 -15.86 -3.59 -18.60
C PHE A 291 -15.24 -4.91 -19.05
N SER A 292 -14.05 -4.84 -19.62
CA SER A 292 -13.30 -6.00 -20.09
C SER A 292 -12.04 -6.18 -19.25
N ILE A 293 -11.67 -7.43 -18.96
CA ILE A 293 -10.36 -7.79 -18.43
C ILE A 293 -9.58 -8.44 -19.56
N THR A 294 -8.40 -7.90 -19.90
CA THR A 294 -7.58 -8.48 -20.98
C THR A 294 -6.76 -9.68 -20.49
N ASP A 295 -6.29 -10.50 -21.43
CA ASP A 295 -5.35 -11.60 -21.13
C ASP A 295 -4.10 -11.09 -20.41
N GLU A 296 -3.55 -9.94 -20.84
CA GLU A 296 -2.35 -9.35 -20.24
C GLU A 296 -2.59 -8.85 -18.80
N GLU A 297 -3.75 -8.26 -18.53
CA GLU A 297 -4.12 -7.82 -17.18
C GLU A 297 -4.31 -9.01 -16.25
N ALA A 298 -5.07 -10.02 -16.71
CA ALA A 298 -5.30 -11.25 -15.97
C ALA A 298 -3.97 -11.94 -15.62
N ASP A 299 -3.09 -12.15 -16.59
CA ASP A 299 -1.80 -12.80 -16.35
C ASP A 299 -0.89 -11.98 -15.42
N LYS A 300 -0.85 -10.65 -15.60
CA LYS A 300 -0.08 -9.75 -14.73
C LYS A 300 -0.54 -9.86 -13.27
N PHE A 301 -1.83 -9.70 -13.00
CA PHE A 301 -2.34 -9.67 -11.62
C PHE A 301 -2.32 -11.07 -10.98
N ASN A 302 -2.66 -12.12 -11.72
CA ASN A 302 -2.55 -13.50 -11.24
C ASN A 302 -1.11 -13.87 -10.84
N SER A 303 -0.09 -13.34 -11.51
CA SER A 303 1.33 -13.60 -11.18
C SER A 303 1.78 -12.93 -9.87
N GLN A 304 1.03 -11.94 -9.39
CA GLN A 304 1.34 -11.14 -8.20
C GLN A 304 0.41 -11.48 -7.03
N ASP A 305 -0.72 -12.15 -7.29
CA ASP A 305 -1.67 -12.57 -6.28
C ASP A 305 -1.06 -13.62 -5.32
N VAL A 306 -1.09 -13.32 -4.02
CA VAL A 306 -0.52 -14.18 -2.96
C VAL A 306 -1.46 -15.30 -2.50
N SER A 307 -2.74 -15.24 -2.85
CA SER A 307 -3.75 -16.28 -2.64
C SER A 307 -3.59 -17.43 -3.63
N LEU A 308 -3.16 -17.12 -4.85
CA LEU A 308 -3.05 -18.11 -5.90
C LEU A 308 -1.82 -18.99 -5.66
N THR A 309 -2.03 -20.31 -5.70
CA THR A 309 -0.91 -21.23 -5.83
C THR A 309 -0.26 -20.97 -7.17
N GLN A 310 0.91 -20.34 -7.16
CA GLN A 310 1.70 -20.19 -8.37
C GLN A 310 2.14 -21.59 -8.79
N GLU A 311 1.37 -22.21 -9.69
CA GLU A 311 1.87 -23.35 -10.45
C GLU A 311 3.08 -22.82 -11.20
N ARG A 312 4.26 -23.03 -10.62
CA ARG A 312 5.53 -22.79 -11.30
C ARG A 312 5.51 -23.69 -12.52
N GLY A 313 5.02 -23.15 -13.64
CA GLY A 313 4.96 -23.85 -14.90
C GLY A 313 6.29 -24.55 -15.12
N ILE A 314 6.22 -25.80 -15.53
CA ILE A 314 7.40 -26.65 -15.68
C ILE A 314 8.40 -25.92 -16.58
N ASN A 315 9.55 -25.52 -16.02
CA ASN A 315 10.57 -24.81 -16.77
C ASN A 315 11.19 -25.77 -17.80
N TRP A 316 10.62 -25.78 -19.00
CA TRP A 316 11.04 -26.69 -20.08
C TRP A 316 12.49 -26.48 -20.48
N ARG A 317 13.05 -25.28 -20.29
CA ARG A 317 14.49 -24.99 -20.50
C ARG A 317 15.35 -25.70 -19.45
N LEU A 318 14.93 -25.69 -18.18
CA LEU A 318 15.60 -26.43 -17.11
C LEU A 318 15.54 -27.95 -17.37
N ILE A 319 14.37 -28.47 -17.77
CA ILE A 319 14.22 -29.88 -18.14
C ILE A 319 15.12 -30.24 -19.33
N ALA A 320 15.11 -29.43 -20.40
CA ALA A 320 15.94 -29.66 -21.56
C ALA A 320 17.45 -29.66 -21.21
N MET A 321 17.90 -28.79 -20.30
CA MET A 321 19.28 -28.79 -19.79
C MET A 321 19.61 -30.07 -19.00
N ILE A 322 18.71 -30.50 -18.10
CA ILE A 322 18.91 -31.72 -17.31
C ILE A 322 18.99 -32.94 -18.24
N VAL A 323 18.03 -33.09 -19.15
CA VAL A 323 17.99 -34.21 -20.10
C VAL A 323 19.21 -34.18 -21.02
N GLY A 324 19.59 -33.01 -21.54
CA GLY A 324 20.81 -32.84 -22.33
C GLY A 324 22.08 -33.25 -21.57
N GLY A 325 22.19 -32.85 -20.30
CA GLY A 325 23.29 -33.23 -19.42
C GLY A 325 23.40 -34.74 -19.22
N VAL A 326 22.28 -35.42 -18.96
CA VAL A 326 22.25 -36.88 -18.81
C VAL A 326 22.70 -37.59 -20.10
N VAL A 327 22.26 -37.12 -21.27
CA VAL A 327 22.66 -37.67 -22.56
C VAL A 327 24.17 -37.49 -22.80
N VAL A 328 24.73 -36.33 -22.49
CA VAL A 328 26.17 -36.07 -22.62
C VAL A 328 26.98 -37.00 -21.72
N VAL A 329 26.57 -37.17 -20.46
CA VAL A 329 27.24 -38.09 -19.53
C VAL A 329 27.18 -39.53 -20.03
N ALA A 330 26.02 -39.98 -20.52
CA ALA A 330 25.86 -41.31 -21.09
C ALA A 330 26.77 -41.54 -22.30
N LEU A 331 26.91 -40.54 -23.18
CA LEU A 331 27.83 -40.57 -24.33
C LEU A 331 29.29 -40.64 -23.88
N ILE A 332 29.70 -39.84 -22.89
CA ILE A 332 31.06 -39.88 -22.35
C ILE A 332 31.37 -41.27 -21.79
N VAL A 333 30.48 -41.84 -20.98
CA VAL A 333 30.64 -43.20 -20.43
C VAL A 333 30.77 -44.23 -21.55
N PHE A 334 29.91 -44.15 -22.57
CA PHE A 334 29.97 -45.04 -23.73
C PHE A 334 31.32 -44.96 -24.47
N PHE A 335 31.82 -43.75 -24.75
CA PHE A 335 33.10 -43.55 -25.43
C PHE A 335 34.29 -44.01 -24.58
N VAL A 336 34.27 -43.77 -23.26
CA VAL A 336 35.32 -44.23 -22.33
C VAL A 336 35.38 -45.76 -22.29
N VAL A 337 34.24 -46.43 -22.14
CA VAL A 337 34.16 -47.91 -22.13
C VAL A 337 34.66 -48.48 -23.47
N ARG A 338 34.27 -47.87 -24.59
CA ARG A 338 34.71 -48.29 -25.93
C ARG A 338 36.22 -48.09 -26.13
N ALA A 339 36.78 -46.98 -25.66
CA ALA A 339 38.21 -46.69 -25.75
C ALA A 339 39.05 -47.67 -24.90
N ILE A 340 38.62 -47.98 -23.67
CA ILE A 340 39.26 -48.97 -22.81
C ILE A 340 39.18 -50.38 -23.42
N GLY A 341 38.02 -50.75 -23.98
CA GLY A 341 37.83 -52.02 -24.68
C GLY A 341 38.74 -52.18 -25.90
N ASN A 342 38.95 -51.12 -26.68
CA ASN A 342 39.85 -51.14 -27.84
C ASN A 342 41.34 -51.16 -27.44
N ASN A 343 41.73 -50.48 -26.37
CA ASN A 343 43.11 -50.52 -25.85
C ASN A 343 43.46 -51.91 -25.29
N ASN A 344 42.52 -52.60 -24.65
CA ASN A 344 42.72 -53.98 -24.20
C ASN A 344 42.86 -54.97 -25.37
N LYS A 345 42.13 -54.76 -26.48
CA LYS A 345 42.30 -55.53 -27.72
C LYS A 345 43.66 -55.28 -28.38
N LYS A 346 44.15 -54.03 -28.39
CA LYS A 346 45.49 -53.67 -28.91
C LYS A 346 46.62 -54.26 -28.07
N LYS A 347 46.54 -54.20 -26.73
CA LYS A 347 47.52 -54.83 -25.82
C LYS A 347 47.58 -56.35 -26.00
N LYS A 348 46.44 -57.04 -26.13
CA LYS A 348 46.40 -58.49 -26.43
C LYS A 348 47.02 -58.84 -27.80
N LYS A 349 46.88 -57.99 -28.83
CA LYS A 349 47.53 -58.18 -30.14
C LYS A 349 49.05 -57.95 -30.10
N GLN A 350 49.54 -56.97 -29.32
CA GLN A 350 50.99 -56.75 -29.15
C GLN A 350 51.68 -57.84 -28.32
N LEU A 351 51.03 -58.35 -27.27
CA LEU A 351 51.52 -59.51 -26.50
C LEU A 351 51.60 -60.80 -27.33
N LYS A 352 50.72 -60.98 -28.33
CA LYS A 352 50.81 -62.11 -29.29
C LYS A 352 51.91 -61.92 -30.34
N LYS A 353 52.27 -60.69 -30.72
CA LYS A 353 53.38 -60.41 -31.66
C LYS A 353 54.77 -60.50 -31.03
N LYS A 354 54.92 -60.27 -29.72
CA LYS A 354 56.19 -60.46 -28.98
C LYS A 354 56.51 -61.92 -28.62
N LYS A 355 55.58 -62.85 -28.86
CA LYS A 355 55.74 -64.30 -28.61
C LYS A 355 55.95 -65.12 -29.90
N ARG A 356 56.32 -64.46 -31.00
CA ARG A 356 56.66 -65.10 -32.26
C ARG A 356 58.08 -64.73 -32.65
#